data_AF-A0A1Z1M4U8-F1
#
_entry.id   AF-A0A1Z1M4U8-F1
#
_cell.length_a   1.000
_cell.length_b   1.000
_cell.length_c   1.000
_cell.angle_alpha   90.00
_cell.angle_beta   90.00
_cell.angle_gamma   90.00
#
_symmetry.space_group_name_H-M   'P 1'
#
loop_
_entity.id
_entity.type
_entity.pdbx_description
1 polymer ?
#
loop_
_entity_poly.entity_id
_entity_poly.type
_entity_poly.pdbx_seq_one_letter_code
_entity_poly.pdbx_strand_id
1 'polypeptide(L)' 'MLKKKEYFEEIKKLDYKELDYKIIMLKKLLISYRIKLKTKQKIEPHKIKQTKKQIAQILTRKTLYKNKR' A
#
# COMPACT_ATOMS: atom_id res chain seq x y z
N MET A 1 -11.62 -6.29 6.16
CA MET A 1 -10.37 -5.50 5.99
C MET A 1 -10.08 -4.77 7.28
N LEU A 2 -8.81 -4.75 7.72
CA LEU A 2 -8.37 -4.11 8.98
C LEU A 2 -8.82 -2.66 9.07
N LYS A 3 -9.21 -2.23 10.28
CA LYS A 3 -9.53 -0.82 10.55
C LYS A 3 -8.27 0.02 10.31
N LYS A 4 -8.45 1.29 9.89
CA LYS A 4 -7.34 2.21 9.57
C LYS A 4 -6.24 2.25 10.66
N LYS A 5 -6.64 2.15 11.92
CA LYS A 5 -5.75 2.17 13.10
C LYS A 5 -4.90 0.90 13.18
N GLU A 6 -5.50 -0.28 13.00
CA GLU A 6 -4.83 -1.58 13.05
C GLU A 6 -3.75 -1.70 11.96
N TYR A 7 -4.09 -1.30 10.73
CA TYR A 7 -3.14 -1.32 9.61
C TYR A 7 -1.92 -0.41 9.83
N PHE A 8 -2.11 0.73 10.51
CA PHE A 8 -1.00 1.62 10.82
C PHE A 8 -0.06 1.04 11.88
N GLU A 9 -0.61 0.40 12.91
CA GLU A 9 0.19 -0.31 13.92
C GLU A 9 0.97 -1.48 13.31
N GLU A 10 0.40 -2.20 12.34
CA GLU A 10 1.11 -3.24 11.60
C GLU A 10 2.29 -2.67 10.81
N ILE A 11 2.11 -1.55 10.11
CA ILE A 11 3.19 -0.92 9.32
C ILE A 11 4.34 -0.47 10.22
N LYS A 12 4.06 0.01 11.44
CA LYS A 12 5.10 0.46 12.37
C LYS A 12 6.09 -0.64 12.74
N LYS A 13 5.61 -1.89 12.83
CA LYS A 13 6.39 -3.06 13.25
C LYS A 13 7.29 -3.65 12.15
N LEU A 14 7.09 -3.26 10.89
CA LEU A 14 7.83 -3.81 9.76
C LEU A 14 9.25 -3.29 9.67
N ASP A 15 10.16 -4.15 9.23
CA ASP A 15 11.54 -3.78 8.91
C ASP A 15 11.66 -3.16 7.50
N TYR A 16 12.77 -2.48 7.22
CA TYR A 16 12.98 -1.75 5.96
C TYR A 16 12.79 -2.64 4.71
N LYS A 17 13.32 -3.87 4.73
CA LYS A 17 13.15 -4.83 3.62
C LYS A 17 11.69 -5.23 3.43
N GLU A 18 10.94 -5.39 4.52
CA GLU A 18 9.53 -5.76 4.48
C GLU A 18 8.66 -4.60 3.98
N LEU A 19 9.00 -3.36 4.34
CA LEU A 19 8.37 -2.16 3.78
C LEU A 19 8.53 -2.13 2.26
N ASP A 20 9.72 -2.42 1.75
CA ASP A 20 9.98 -2.48 0.30
C ASP A 20 9.22 -3.60 -0.40
N TYR A 21 9.20 -4.79 0.19
CA TYR A 21 8.41 -5.89 -0.32
C TYR A 21 6.92 -5.53 -0.41
N LYS A 22 6.35 -4.94 0.65
CA LYS A 22 4.94 -4.50 0.64
C LYS A 22 4.67 -3.40 -0.39
N ILE A 23 5.59 -2.46 -0.58
CA ILE A 23 5.46 -1.42 -1.63
C ILE A 23 5.36 -2.08 -3.01
N ILE A 24 6.24 -3.04 -3.32
CA ILE A 24 6.25 -3.75 -4.60
C ILE A 24 4.92 -4.49 -4.81
N MET A 25 4.45 -5.21 -3.79
CA MET A 25 3.19 -5.95 -3.85
C MET A 25 1.99 -5.03 -4.10
N LEU A 26 1.89 -3.90 -3.39
CA LEU A 26 0.81 -2.94 -3.60
C LEU A 26 0.88 -2.24 -4.97
N LYS A 27 2.07 -1.99 -5.50
CA LYS A 27 2.25 -1.46 -6.86
C LYS A 27 1.78 -2.47 -7.92
N LYS A 28 2.10 -3.76 -7.77
CA LYS A 28 1.58 -4.83 -8.65
C LYS A 28 0.06 -4.88 -8.60
N LEU A 29 -0.53 -4.77 -7.41
CA LEU A 29 -1.98 -4.71 -7.23
C LEU A 29 -2.59 -3.48 -7.91
N LEU A 30 -1.94 -2.32 -7.83
CA LEU A 30 -2.39 -1.11 -8.52
C LEU A 30 -2.39 -1.29 -10.05
N ILE A 31 -1.37 -1.97 -10.59
CA ILE A 31 -1.29 -2.29 -12.02
C ILE A 31 -2.44 -3.22 -12.42
N SER A 32 -2.73 -4.26 -11.63
CA SER A 32 -3.85 -5.16 -11.94
C SER A 32 -5.19 -4.41 -11.93
N TYR A 33 -5.40 -3.47 -11.01
CA TYR A 33 -6.59 -2.62 -11.04
C TYR A 33 -6.66 -1.73 -12.29
N ARG A 34 -5.54 -1.16 -12.74
CA ARG A 34 -5.49 -0.36 -13.97
C ARG A 34 -5.81 -1.18 -15.21
N ILE A 35 -5.29 -2.41 -15.31
CA ILE A 35 -5.59 -3.34 -16.40
C ILE A 35 -7.09 -3.61 -16.42
N LYS A 36 -7.65 -4.04 -15.28
CA LYS A 36 -9.07 -4.34 -15.15
C LYS A 36 -9.97 -3.14 -15.49
N LEU A 37 -9.59 -1.92 -15.09
CA LEU A 37 -10.31 -0.69 -15.47
C LEU A 37 -10.30 -0.50 -16.99
N LYS A 38 -9.13 -0.67 -17.61
CA LYS A 38 -8.97 -0.51 -19.07
C LYS A 38 -9.75 -1.57 -19.85
N THR A 39 -9.83 -2.79 -19.34
CA THR A 39 -10.63 -3.88 -19.90
C THR A 39 -12.10 -3.84 -19.49
N LYS A 40 -12.57 -2.75 -18.86
CA LYS A 40 -13.98 -2.57 -18.40
C LYS A 40 -14.49 -3.70 -17.48
N GLN A 41 -13.60 -4.37 -16.76
CA GLN A 41 -14.00 -5.37 -15.76
C GLN A 41 -14.57 -4.66 -14.52
N LYS A 42 -15.54 -5.30 -13.85
CA LYS A 42 -16.11 -4.77 -12.60
C LYS A 42 -15.01 -4.62 -11.55
N ILE A 43 -14.83 -3.40 -11.05
CA ILE A 43 -13.94 -3.07 -9.93
C ILE A 43 -14.64 -2.15 -8.96
N GLU A 44 -14.33 -2.36 -7.70
CA GLU A 44 -14.66 -1.46 -6.61
C GLU A 44 -13.67 -0.28 -6.53
N PRO A 45 -14.09 0.98 -6.82
CA PRO A 45 -13.20 2.14 -6.82
C PRO A 45 -12.55 2.41 -5.46
N HIS A 46 -13.24 2.07 -4.38
CA HIS A 46 -12.74 2.25 -3.02
C HIS A 46 -11.51 1.37 -2.74
N LYS A 47 -11.40 0.18 -3.37
CA LYS A 47 -10.20 -0.68 -3.28
C LYS A 47 -8.98 0.02 -3.90
N ILE A 48 -9.15 0.66 -5.07
CA ILE A 48 -8.07 1.43 -5.71
C ILE A 48 -7.62 2.60 -4.82
N LYS A 49 -8.59 3.36 -4.28
CA LYS A 49 -8.32 4.48 -3.37
C LYS A 49 -7.56 4.01 -2.13
N GLN A 50 -7.97 2.87 -1.55
CA GLN A 50 -7.34 2.28 -0.39
C GLN A 50 -5.91 1.83 -0.69
N THR A 51 -5.67 1.13 -1.79
CA THR A 51 -4.31 0.70 -2.19
C THR A 51 -3.37 1.89 -2.38
N LYS A 52 -3.82 2.97 -3.04
CA LYS A 52 -3.01 4.21 -3.15
C LYS A 52 -2.65 4.78 -1.78
N LYS A 53 -3.62 4.82 -0.86
CA LYS A 53 -3.42 5.32 0.51
C LYS A 53 -2.43 4.44 1.28
N GLN A 54 -2.54 3.11 1.14
CA GLN A 54 -1.63 2.15 1.76
C GLN A 54 -0.19 2.33 1.27
N ILE A 55 0.01 2.55 -0.03
CA ILE A 55 1.33 2.86 -0.61
C ILE A 55 1.90 4.13 0.03
N ALA A 56 1.10 5.21 0.07
CA ALA A 56 1.53 6.48 0.66
C ALA A 56 1.95 6.31 2.14
N GLN A 57 1.16 5.60 2.94
CA GLN A 57 1.47 5.34 4.35
C GLN A 57 2.79 4.57 4.55
N ILE A 58 3.04 3.55 3.72
CA ILE A 58 4.28 2.76 3.80
C ILE A 58 5.48 3.61 3.37
N LEU A 59 5.35 4.41 2.31
CA LEU A 59 6.41 5.32 1.88
C LEU A 59 6.75 6.34 2.96
N THR A 60 5.74 6.95 3.60
CA THR A 60 5.96 7.85 4.74
C THR A 60 6.70 7.14 5.87
N ARG A 61 6.30 5.91 6.24
CA ARG A 61 7.00 5.13 7.26
C ARG A 61 8.46 4.87 6.86
N LYS A 62 8.70 4.50 5.61
CA LYS A 62 10.04 4.23 5.08
C LYS A 62 10.94 5.47 5.18
N THR A 63 10.43 6.65 4.82
CA THR A 63 11.15 7.92 4.96
C THR A 63 11.48 8.22 6.43
N LEU A 64 10.51 8.06 7.33
CA LEU A 64 10.73 8.26 8.77
C LEU A 64 11.74 7.28 9.36
N TYR A 65 11.75 6.02 8.90
CA TYR A 65 12.75 5.03 9.29
C TYR A 65 14.15 5.45 8.81
N LYS A 66 14.27 5.90 7.56
CA LYS A 66 15.55 6.38 7.00
C LYS A 66 16.10 7.57 7.78
N ASN A 67 15.26 8.53 8.16
CA ASN A 67 15.69 9.74 8.87
C ASN A 67 16.03 9.53 10.35
N LYS A 68 15.66 8.37 10.93
CA LYS A 68 15.98 8.02 12.33
C LYS A 68 17.35 7.33 12.46
N ARG A 69 17.92 6.87 11.34
CA ARG A 69 19.29 6.35 11.25
C ARG A 69 20.21 7.45 10.75
#